data_AF-A0A847JH76-F1
#
_entry.id   AF-A0A847JH76-F1
#
_cell.length_a   1.000
_cell.length_b   1.000
_cell.length_c   1.000
_cell.angle_alpha   90.00
_cell.angle_beta   90.00
_cell.angle_gamma   90.00
#
_symmetry.space_group_name_H-M   'P 1'
#
loop_
_entity.id
_entity.type
_entity.pdbx_description
1 polymer ?
#
loop_
_entity_poly.entity_id
_entity_poly.type
_entity_poly.pdbx_seq_one_letter_code
_entity_poly.pdbx_strand_id
1 'polypeptide(L)'
;MKAIIGTLAHATIPRVQVRSLCADWSIGSEKLYQILEIMQSVGVLRIIRLENDTKAKTAGQKLFFADPVLYELLGGNAGTAREAFVAFLCESARWSIEACRDETKADFVISSPLGIKPVRKYTLEVGGSSKSAKHADFVIRDDADYPARNAIPLWFLGFLY
;
A
#
# COMPACT_ATOMS: atom_id res chain seq x y z
N MET A 1 -20.07 -4.99 4.97
CA MET A 1 -18.75 -5.47 5.44
C MET A 1 -18.20 -6.60 4.56
N LYS A 2 -18.93 -7.71 4.33
CA LYS A 2 -18.51 -8.80 3.42
C LYS A 2 -18.06 -8.30 2.02
N ALA A 3 -18.79 -7.35 1.44
CA ALA A 3 -18.45 -6.77 0.14
C ALA A 3 -17.09 -6.05 0.13
N ILE A 4 -16.70 -5.35 1.21
CA ILE A 4 -15.41 -4.65 1.30
C ILE A 4 -14.28 -5.66 1.41
N ILE A 5 -14.44 -6.60 2.34
CA ILE A 5 -13.42 -7.62 2.64
C ILE A 5 -13.17 -8.47 1.39
N GLY A 6 -14.23 -8.94 0.72
CA GLY A 6 -14.09 -9.70 -0.52
C GLY A 6 -13.48 -8.88 -1.66
N THR A 7 -13.92 -7.63 -1.84
CA THR A 7 -13.35 -6.74 -2.88
C THR A 7 -11.87 -6.49 -2.63
N LEU A 8 -11.49 -6.20 -1.39
CA LEU A 8 -10.09 -5.91 -1.04
C LEU A 8 -9.20 -7.14 -1.12
N ALA A 9 -9.67 -8.30 -0.68
CA ALA A 9 -8.87 -9.52 -0.70
C ALA A 9 -8.44 -9.89 -2.13
N HIS A 10 -9.33 -9.74 -3.12
CA HIS A 10 -9.09 -10.24 -4.48
C HIS A 10 -8.78 -9.16 -5.51
N ALA A 11 -8.85 -7.87 -5.18
CA ALA A 11 -8.55 -6.81 -6.14
C ALA A 11 -7.07 -6.81 -6.53
N THR A 12 -6.78 -6.96 -7.82
CA THR A 12 -5.42 -6.89 -8.38
C THR A 12 -4.76 -5.53 -8.18
N ILE A 13 -5.57 -4.47 -8.21
CA ILE A 13 -5.14 -3.12 -7.81
C ILE A 13 -6.07 -2.71 -6.68
N PRO A 14 -5.56 -2.44 -5.47
CA PRO A 14 -6.34 -2.11 -4.29
C PRO A 14 -6.88 -0.68 -4.37
N ARG A 15 -7.63 -0.35 -5.42
CA ARG A 15 -8.25 0.97 -5.62
C ARG A 15 -9.74 0.86 -5.33
N VAL A 16 -10.25 1.84 -4.58
CA VAL A 16 -11.70 1.95 -4.35
C VAL A 16 -12.37 2.55 -5.57
N GLN A 17 -13.27 1.80 -6.20
CA GLN A 17 -14.22 2.38 -7.16
C GLN A 17 -15.34 3.10 -6.40
N VAL A 18 -15.12 4.37 -6.07
CA VAL A 18 -16.03 5.18 -5.24
C VAL A 18 -17.48 5.13 -5.74
N ARG A 19 -17.69 5.26 -7.06
CA ARG A 19 -19.04 5.22 -7.65
C ARG A 19 -19.73 3.86 -7.44
N SER A 20 -19.00 2.76 -7.62
CA SER A 20 -19.55 1.41 -7.43
C SER A 20 -19.95 1.20 -5.98
N LEU A 21 -19.05 1.49 -5.03
CA LEU A 21 -19.35 1.28 -3.60
C LEU A 21 -20.48 2.18 -3.10
N CYS A 22 -20.55 3.43 -3.57
CA CYS A 22 -21.68 4.31 -3.26
C CYS A 22 -23.01 3.74 -3.76
N ALA A 23 -23.03 3.19 -4.98
CA ALA A 23 -24.21 2.54 -5.55
C ALA A 23 -24.59 1.28 -4.74
N ASP A 24 -23.62 0.40 -4.49
CA ASP A 24 -23.83 -0.86 -3.79
C ASP A 24 -24.37 -0.67 -2.37
N TRP A 25 -23.96 0.39 -1.67
CA TRP A 25 -24.37 0.65 -0.29
C TRP A 25 -25.45 1.72 -0.18
N SER A 26 -25.89 2.29 -1.30
CA SER A 26 -26.87 3.37 -1.33
C SER A 26 -26.48 4.57 -0.43
N ILE A 27 -25.21 4.99 -0.51
CA ILE A 27 -24.67 6.13 0.25
C ILE A 27 -23.99 7.16 -0.65
N GLY A 28 -23.90 8.41 -0.16
CA GLY A 28 -23.10 9.46 -0.81
C GLY A 28 -21.59 9.28 -0.61
N SER A 29 -20.80 9.90 -1.50
CA SER A 29 -19.32 9.84 -1.47
C SER A 29 -18.73 10.39 -0.17
N GLU A 30 -19.31 11.45 0.39
CA GLU A 30 -18.85 12.00 1.67
C GLU A 30 -18.98 10.98 2.80
N LYS A 31 -20.11 10.27 2.87
CA LYS A 31 -20.33 9.23 3.88
C LYS A 31 -19.39 8.05 3.67
N LEU A 32 -19.12 7.67 2.42
CA LEU A 32 -18.12 6.66 2.10
C LEU A 32 -16.73 7.06 2.61
N TYR A 33 -16.29 8.30 2.36
CA TYR A 33 -14.98 8.78 2.83
C TYR A 33 -14.89 8.79 4.37
N GLN A 34 -15.95 9.21 5.06
CA GLN A 34 -16.02 9.12 6.53
C GLN A 34 -15.89 7.67 7.01
N ILE A 35 -16.56 6.71 6.35
CA ILE A 35 -16.46 5.29 6.70
C ILE A 35 -15.03 4.78 6.48
N LEU A 36 -14.38 5.14 5.37
CA LEU A 36 -13.00 4.73 5.10
C LEU A 36 -12.03 5.30 6.14
N GLU A 37 -12.20 6.56 6.55
CA GLU A 37 -11.39 7.18 7.62
C GLU A 37 -11.59 6.48 8.97
N ILE A 38 -12.83 6.12 9.32
CA ILE A 38 -13.13 5.34 10.53
C ILE A 38 -12.48 3.95 10.43
N MET A 39 -12.58 3.27 9.29
CA MET A 39 -11.95 1.96 9.09
C MET A 39 -10.43 2.03 9.18
N GLN A 40 -9.82 3.13 8.73
CA GLN A 40 -8.40 3.34 8.94
C GLN A 40 -8.07 3.56 10.42
N SER A 41 -8.83 4.41 11.12
CA SER A 41 -8.55 4.73 12.53
C SER A 41 -8.73 3.55 13.47
N VAL A 42 -9.64 2.62 13.16
CA VAL A 42 -9.83 1.37 13.93
C VAL A 42 -8.94 0.21 13.45
N GLY A 43 -8.02 0.45 12.52
CA GLY A 43 -7.06 -0.56 12.07
C GLY A 43 -7.66 -1.68 11.23
N VAL A 44 -8.74 -1.41 10.48
CA VAL A 44 -9.28 -2.34 9.48
C VAL A 44 -8.55 -2.15 8.14
N LEU A 45 -8.35 -0.90 7.75
CA LEU A 45 -7.79 -0.53 6.45
C LEU A 45 -6.56 0.37 6.59
N ARG A 46 -5.73 0.37 5.56
CA ARG A 46 -4.62 1.30 5.38
C ARG A 46 -4.84 2.06 4.08
N ILE A 47 -5.00 3.38 4.18
CA ILE A 47 -5.21 4.26 3.02
C ILE A 47 -3.86 4.89 2.66
N ILE A 48 -3.33 4.52 1.49
CA ILE A 48 -2.15 5.16 0.92
C ILE A 48 -2.61 6.27 -0.01
N ARG A 49 -2.18 7.50 0.29
CA ARG A 49 -2.50 8.69 -0.50
C ARG A 49 -1.49 8.89 -1.62
N LEU A 50 -1.89 9.63 -2.65
CA LEU A 50 -0.98 10.02 -3.72
C LEU A 50 0.07 10.99 -3.18
N GLU A 51 1.29 10.92 -3.70
CA GLU A 51 2.38 11.81 -3.29
C GLU A 51 1.99 13.30 -3.34
N ASN A 52 2.20 14.01 -2.22
CA ASN A 52 1.87 15.42 -2.02
C ASN A 52 0.36 15.74 -2.17
N ASP A 53 -0.52 14.76 -1.97
CA ASP A 53 -1.96 15.00 -1.97
C ASP A 53 -2.38 15.81 -0.74
N THR A 54 -2.90 17.02 -0.98
CA THR A 54 -3.40 17.93 0.05
C THR A 54 -4.91 17.84 0.25
N LYS A 55 -5.61 17.01 -0.55
CA LYS A 55 -7.07 16.87 -0.45
C LYS A 55 -7.45 16.12 0.81
N ALA A 56 -8.19 16.79 1.69
CA ALA A 56 -8.84 16.15 2.81
C ALA A 56 -9.97 15.23 2.32
N LYS A 57 -10.21 14.11 3.03
CA LYS A 57 -11.37 13.22 2.85
C LYS A 57 -11.53 12.68 1.42
N THR A 58 -10.58 11.86 0.99
CA THR A 58 -10.62 11.12 -0.28
C THR A 58 -10.46 9.62 -0.01
N ALA A 59 -10.78 8.78 -0.99
CA ALA A 59 -10.60 7.32 -0.86
C ALA A 59 -9.12 6.87 -0.85
N GLY A 60 -8.17 7.78 -1.11
CA GLY A 60 -6.76 7.44 -1.32
C GLY A 60 -6.47 6.91 -2.73
N GLN A 61 -5.19 6.61 -2.98
CA GLN A 61 -4.69 6.03 -4.23
C GLN A 61 -4.58 4.50 -4.15
N LYS A 62 -4.22 3.95 -2.99
CA LYS A 62 -4.26 2.50 -2.70
C LYS A 62 -4.93 2.27 -1.34
N LEU A 63 -5.64 1.16 -1.19
CA LEU A 63 -6.39 0.78 0.01
C LEU A 63 -6.09 -0.67 0.38
N PHE A 64 -5.28 -0.88 1.41
CA PHE A 64 -4.92 -2.22 1.86
C PHE A 64 -5.70 -2.63 3.11
N PHE A 65 -5.74 -3.92 3.42
CA PHE A 65 -5.94 -4.33 4.80
C PHE A 65 -4.85 -3.73 5.69
N ALA A 66 -5.24 -3.29 6.89
CA ALA A 66 -4.27 -2.75 7.84
C ALA A 66 -3.26 -3.81 8.30
N ASP A 67 -3.74 -5.05 8.46
CA ASP A 67 -2.94 -6.26 8.68
C ASP A 67 -2.80 -7.04 7.35
N PRO A 68 -1.59 -7.10 6.77
CA PRO A 68 -1.32 -7.81 5.53
C PRO A 68 -1.58 -9.33 5.60
N VAL A 69 -1.57 -9.95 6.80
CA VAL A 69 -1.82 -11.40 6.96
C VAL A 69 -3.22 -11.79 6.46
N LEU A 70 -4.16 -10.84 6.49
CA LEU A 70 -5.51 -11.06 5.97
C LEU A 70 -5.53 -11.43 4.47
N TYR A 71 -4.53 -11.03 3.69
CA TYR A 71 -4.45 -11.47 2.30
C TYR A 71 -4.17 -12.96 2.20
N GLU A 72 -3.29 -13.52 3.02
CA GLU A 72 -3.00 -14.95 3.01
C GLU A 72 -4.21 -15.75 3.49
N LEU A 73 -4.81 -15.35 4.62
CA LEU A 73 -5.97 -16.03 5.22
C LEU A 73 -7.18 -16.09 4.28
N LEU A 74 -7.35 -15.07 3.43
CA LEU A 74 -8.49 -14.95 2.51
C LEU A 74 -8.19 -15.47 1.10
N GLY A 75 -7.01 -16.05 0.85
CA GLY A 75 -6.60 -16.44 -0.51
C GLY A 75 -6.56 -15.25 -1.47
N GLY A 76 -6.07 -14.12 -0.97
CA GLY A 76 -6.01 -12.84 -1.64
C GLY A 76 -4.88 -12.72 -2.67
N ASN A 77 -4.83 -11.58 -3.35
CA ASN A 77 -3.82 -11.35 -4.38
C ASN A 77 -2.42 -11.22 -3.76
N ALA A 78 -1.50 -12.11 -4.17
CA ALA A 78 -0.13 -12.10 -3.67
C ALA A 78 0.61 -10.79 -3.98
N GLY A 79 0.42 -10.18 -5.15
CA GLY A 79 1.05 -8.90 -5.50
C GLY A 79 0.64 -7.79 -4.54
N THR A 80 -0.67 -7.68 -4.29
CA THR A 80 -1.24 -6.76 -3.32
C THR A 80 -0.77 -7.04 -1.90
N ALA A 81 -0.64 -8.30 -1.50
CA ALA A 81 -0.11 -8.68 -0.19
C ALA A 81 1.32 -8.18 0.03
N ARG A 82 2.20 -8.33 -0.97
CA ARG A 82 3.59 -7.82 -0.90
C ARG A 82 3.61 -6.30 -0.70
N GLU A 83 2.85 -5.56 -1.50
CA GLU A 83 2.75 -4.11 -1.39
C GLU A 83 2.17 -3.66 -0.03
N ALA A 84 1.11 -4.33 0.42
CA ALA A 84 0.49 -4.07 1.72
C ALA A 84 1.47 -4.28 2.87
N PHE A 85 2.29 -5.33 2.78
CA PHE A 85 3.29 -5.66 3.80
C PHE A 85 4.42 -4.63 3.85
N VAL A 86 4.96 -4.22 2.70
CA VAL A 86 5.95 -3.13 2.65
C VAL A 86 5.38 -1.85 3.25
N ALA A 87 4.14 -1.49 2.90
CA ALA A 87 3.48 -0.32 3.45
C ALA A 87 3.28 -0.40 4.97
N PHE A 88 2.84 -1.57 5.46
CA PHE A 88 2.71 -1.86 6.89
C PHE A 88 4.04 -1.66 7.64
N LEU A 89 5.16 -2.18 7.10
CA LEU A 89 6.46 -2.06 7.74
C LEU A 89 7.00 -0.64 7.74
N CYS A 90 6.86 0.10 6.63
CA CYS A 90 7.26 1.50 6.56
C CYS A 90 6.55 2.33 7.64
N GLU A 91 5.23 2.23 7.73
CA GLU A 91 4.48 2.96 8.75
C GLU A 91 4.81 2.50 10.17
N SER A 92 4.98 1.19 10.39
CA SER A 92 5.39 0.65 11.69
C SER A 92 6.76 1.17 12.14
N ALA A 93 7.67 1.38 11.19
CA ALA A 93 8.96 2.03 11.40
C ALA A 93 8.87 3.56 11.45
N ARG A 94 7.65 4.13 11.45
CA ARG A 94 7.34 5.56 11.46
C ARG A 94 7.80 6.33 10.23
N TRP A 95 8.02 5.64 9.11
CA TRP A 95 8.27 6.29 7.84
C TRP A 95 6.98 6.80 7.20
N SER A 96 7.12 7.96 6.59
CA SER A 96 6.41 8.36 5.38
C SER A 96 6.07 7.24 4.41
N ILE A 97 4.83 6.98 4.02
CA ILE A 97 4.57 6.25 2.77
C ILE A 97 3.40 6.84 1.98
N GLU A 98 3.64 7.08 0.71
CA GLU A 98 2.69 7.60 -0.26
C GLU A 98 2.80 6.79 -1.57
N ALA A 99 1.73 6.74 -2.35
CA ALA A 99 1.75 6.16 -3.68
C ALA A 99 2.47 7.11 -4.64
N CYS A 100 3.37 6.58 -5.46
CA CYS A 100 4.09 7.41 -6.43
C CYS A 100 3.12 7.98 -7.47
N ARG A 101 3.29 9.25 -7.82
CA ARG A 101 2.47 9.90 -8.85
C ARG A 101 2.77 9.38 -10.25
N ASP A 102 4.02 8.99 -10.48
CA ASP A 102 4.47 8.38 -11.72
C ASP A 102 4.65 6.87 -11.52
N GLU A 103 3.62 6.09 -11.87
CA GLU A 103 3.61 4.62 -11.72
C GLU A 103 4.61 3.93 -12.67
N THR A 104 5.16 4.65 -13.65
CA THR A 104 6.25 4.13 -14.49
C THR A 104 7.59 4.16 -13.76
N LYS A 105 7.71 5.01 -12.72
CA LYS A 105 8.93 5.17 -11.93
C LYS A 105 9.00 4.20 -10.76
N ALA A 106 7.94 4.17 -9.93
CA ALA A 106 7.91 3.43 -8.67
C ALA A 106 6.47 3.16 -8.20
N ASP A 107 6.29 2.24 -7.26
CA ASP A 107 5.00 1.99 -6.59
C ASP A 107 4.76 2.97 -5.43
N PHE A 108 5.82 3.29 -4.67
CA PHE A 108 5.74 4.12 -3.47
C PHE A 108 6.85 5.18 -3.39
N VAL A 109 6.56 6.24 -2.63
CA VAL A 109 7.54 7.21 -2.14
C VAL A 109 7.52 7.16 -0.62
N ILE A 110 8.68 6.98 -0.01
CA ILE A 110 8.84 7.00 1.45
C ILE A 110 9.66 8.20 1.89
N SER A 111 9.31 8.74 3.05
CA SER A 111 10.02 9.86 3.67
C SER A 111 10.48 9.49 5.08
N SER A 112 11.68 9.92 5.47
CA SER A 112 12.24 9.64 6.79
C SER A 112 11.29 10.05 7.92
N PRO A 113 11.31 9.35 9.07
CA PRO A 113 10.41 9.63 10.18
C PRO A 113 10.37 11.10 10.59
N LEU A 114 9.17 11.56 10.99
CA LEU A 114 8.93 12.93 11.40
C LEU A 114 9.89 13.32 12.53
N GLY A 115 10.58 14.45 12.36
CA GLY A 115 11.56 14.96 13.33
C GLY A 115 13.02 14.62 13.02
N ILE A 116 13.29 13.69 12.09
CA ILE A 116 14.65 13.43 11.61
C ILE A 116 14.99 14.40 10.46
N LYS A 117 16.07 15.18 10.63
CA LYS A 117 16.58 16.11 9.59
C LYS A 117 18.02 15.73 9.16
N PRO A 118 18.38 15.88 7.88
CA PRO A 118 17.52 16.30 6.77
C PRO A 118 16.47 15.24 6.40
N VAL A 119 15.31 15.66 5.90
CA VAL A 119 14.28 14.74 5.41
C VAL A 119 14.85 13.98 4.22
N ARG A 120 14.90 12.65 4.31
CA ARG A 120 15.32 11.78 3.21
C ARG A 120 14.09 11.23 2.53
N LYS A 121 14.08 11.22 1.20
CA LYS A 121 13.04 10.60 0.39
C LYS A 121 13.65 9.49 -0.46
N TYR A 122 12.93 8.38 -0.58
CA TYR A 122 13.29 7.26 -1.45
C TYR A 122 12.06 6.74 -2.18
N THR A 123 12.27 6.19 -3.36
CA THR A 123 11.24 5.54 -4.18
C THR A 123 11.40 4.02 -4.12
N LEU A 124 10.27 3.32 -3.96
CA LEU A 124 10.23 1.87 -3.83
C LEU A 124 9.38 1.25 -4.94
N GLU A 125 9.91 0.24 -5.60
CA GLU A 125 9.16 -0.67 -6.47
C GLU A 125 9.00 -2.01 -5.74
N VAL A 126 7.80 -2.62 -5.76
CA VAL A 126 7.52 -3.86 -5.04
C VAL A 126 6.93 -4.90 -5.99
N GLY A 127 7.30 -6.17 -5.84
CA GLY A 127 6.65 -7.23 -6.61
C GLY A 127 7.27 -8.61 -6.51
N GLY A 128 6.89 -9.48 -7.45
CA GLY A 128 7.43 -10.84 -7.55
C GLY A 128 8.87 -10.88 -8.09
N SER A 129 9.41 -12.08 -8.30
CA SER A 129 10.82 -12.28 -8.65
C SER A 129 11.26 -11.65 -9.98
N SER A 130 10.35 -11.50 -10.95
CA SER A 130 10.62 -10.83 -12.23
C SER A 130 10.69 -9.30 -12.12
N LYS A 131 10.36 -8.73 -10.96
CA LYS A 131 10.34 -7.28 -10.76
C LYS A 131 11.76 -6.71 -10.82
N SER A 132 11.91 -5.59 -11.51
CA SER A 132 13.16 -4.81 -11.59
C SER A 132 12.94 -3.42 -10.99
N ALA A 133 14.03 -2.75 -10.63
CA ALA A 133 13.95 -1.42 -10.02
C ALA A 133 13.38 -0.34 -10.95
N LYS A 134 13.29 -0.57 -12.27
CA LYS A 134 12.93 0.46 -13.24
C LYS A 134 13.78 1.74 -13.02
N HIS A 135 13.16 2.77 -12.43
CA HIS A 135 13.76 4.05 -12.05
C HIS A 135 13.62 4.36 -10.55
N ALA A 136 13.19 3.38 -9.75
CA ALA A 136 13.08 3.48 -8.31
C ALA A 136 14.45 3.39 -7.63
N ASP A 137 14.59 4.05 -6.49
CA ASP A 137 15.80 4.00 -5.67
C ASP A 137 16.04 2.57 -5.15
N PHE A 138 14.96 1.84 -4.81
CA PHE A 138 15.01 0.45 -4.38
C PHE A 138 13.92 -0.41 -5.03
N VAL A 139 14.24 -1.69 -5.26
CA VAL A 139 13.26 -2.73 -5.60
C VAL A 139 13.19 -3.75 -4.48
N ILE A 140 11.98 -4.07 -4.04
CA ILE A 140 11.71 -5.09 -3.03
C ILE A 140 11.00 -6.25 -3.74
N ARG A 141 11.65 -7.43 -3.77
CA ARG A 141 11.16 -8.55 -4.59
C ARG A 141 11.45 -9.93 -4.03
N ASP A 142 10.69 -10.91 -4.49
CA ASP A 142 10.94 -12.33 -4.21
C ASP A 142 12.23 -12.84 -4.87
N ASP A 143 12.65 -14.04 -4.45
CA ASP A 143 13.72 -14.86 -5.04
C ASP A 143 15.08 -14.15 -5.20
N ALA A 144 15.36 -13.15 -4.35
CA ALA A 144 16.69 -12.58 -4.21
C ALA A 144 17.41 -13.25 -3.02
N ASP A 145 18.56 -13.86 -3.26
CA ASP A 145 19.29 -14.61 -2.22
C ASP A 145 19.91 -13.71 -1.15
N TYR A 146 20.26 -12.47 -1.49
CA TYR A 146 20.85 -11.50 -0.58
C TYR A 146 20.59 -10.06 -1.09
N PRO A 147 20.62 -9.05 -0.20
CA PRO A 147 20.55 -7.65 -0.62
C PRO A 147 21.73 -7.28 -1.52
N ALA A 148 21.45 -6.80 -2.72
CA ALA A 148 22.47 -6.47 -3.71
C ALA A 148 22.13 -5.16 -4.45
N ARG A 149 23.07 -4.20 -4.42
CA ARG A 149 22.86 -2.84 -4.95
C ARG A 149 21.62 -2.19 -4.34
N ASN A 150 20.56 -2.05 -5.13
CA ASN A 150 19.28 -1.49 -4.72
C ASN A 150 18.15 -2.52 -4.68
N ALA A 151 18.46 -3.82 -4.83
CA ALA A 151 17.50 -4.89 -4.65
C ALA A 151 17.50 -5.37 -3.20
N ILE A 152 16.33 -5.38 -2.58
CA ILE A 152 16.07 -5.85 -1.23
C ILE A 152 15.19 -7.10 -1.35
N PRO A 153 15.64 -8.27 -0.86
CA PRO A 153 14.80 -9.46 -0.83
C PRO A 153 13.57 -9.25 0.05
N LEU A 154 12.41 -9.70 -0.40
CA LEU A 154 11.17 -9.53 0.35
C LEU A 154 11.19 -10.34 1.67
N TRP A 155 11.82 -11.52 1.67
CA TRP A 155 12.04 -12.31 2.90
C TRP A 155 12.94 -11.60 3.92
N PHE A 156 13.81 -10.67 3.47
CA PHE A 156 14.64 -9.86 4.36
C PHE A 156 13.78 -8.91 5.23
N LEU A 157 12.56 -8.60 4.76
CA LEU A 157 11.56 -7.85 5.51
C LEU A 157 10.68 -8.76 6.39
N GLY A 158 10.90 -10.08 6.37
CA GLY A 158 10.09 -11.06 7.10
C GLY A 158 8.79 -11.47 6.40
N PHE A 159 8.63 -11.15 5.10
CA PHE A 159 7.51 -11.66 4.33
C PHE A 159 7.77 -13.12 3.92
N LEU A 160 6.84 -14.01 4.30
CA LEU A 160 6.87 -15.43 4.00
C LEU A 160 5.50 -15.82 3.40
N TYR A 161 5.47 -16.93 2.65
CA TYR A 161 4.27 -17.49 2.01
C TYR A 161 3.73 -18.70 2.76
#